data_AF-A0A852HFC3-F1
#
_entry.id   AF-A0A852HFC3-F1
#
_cell.length_a   1.000
_cell.length_b   1.000
_cell.length_c   1.000
_cell.angle_alpha   90.00
_cell.angle_beta   90.00
_cell.angle_gamma   90.00
#
_symmetry.space_group_name_H-M   'P 1'
#
loop_
_entity.id
_entity.type
_entity.pdbx_description
1 polymer ?
#
loop_
_entity_poly.entity_id
_entity_poly.type
_entity_poly.pdbx_seq_one_letter_code
_entity_poly.pdbx_strand_id
1 'polypeptide(L)'
;VSMLFHNRKTQLLLVNSLTFGLEVCLAAGITYVPPLLLEVGVEEKFMTMVLGIGPVLGLVFVPLIGSASDHWHSSYGRRRPFIWMLCLGVLLSLFVIPHASSLASLFALNTRPLEIAFLILGIGLLDFCGQVCFTPLEALLSDLFQEPDNCRQAFSMYAFMISLGGCIGYLLPAIDWGGSFLAPYLGGQETCLFSLLAVIFLGCVLATLFVTEEAATQADVLDGPTLKDAPPKPSPPACCSCQLSRSSCLLQARHVMQALRNLCTLVPRLHSLYCRIPKVIRRLFVAELCSWMALMTFMLFYTDFVGEGLYHGVPRAKPGTDARRHYDEG
;
A
#
# COMPACT_ATOMS: atom_id res chain seq x y z
N VAL A 1 9.76 24.04 -14.47
CA VAL A 1 9.06 23.06 -13.59
C VAL A 1 9.43 21.62 -13.93
N SER A 2 9.90 21.32 -15.16
CA SER A 2 10.31 19.99 -15.64
C SER A 2 11.71 19.49 -15.21
N MET A 3 12.47 20.23 -14.41
CA MET A 3 13.84 19.83 -13.99
C MET A 3 13.94 19.35 -12.53
N LEU A 4 12.82 19.25 -11.80
CA LEU A 4 12.84 19.06 -10.34
C LEU A 4 12.72 17.59 -9.88
N PHE A 5 12.45 16.64 -10.78
CA PHE A 5 12.25 15.22 -10.43
C PHE A 5 13.24 14.24 -11.09
N HIS A 6 14.44 14.69 -11.45
CA HIS A 6 15.48 13.81 -12.01
C HIS A 6 16.19 12.91 -10.96
N ASN A 7 15.61 12.76 -9.77
CA ASN A 7 16.27 12.05 -8.67
C ASN A 7 15.58 10.71 -8.41
N ARG A 8 16.28 9.59 -8.68
CA ARG A 8 15.78 8.21 -8.46
C ARG A 8 15.16 8.00 -7.08
N LYS A 9 15.68 8.68 -6.06
CA LYS A 9 15.13 8.64 -4.69
C LYS A 9 13.72 9.22 -4.59
N THR A 10 13.44 10.29 -5.32
CA THR A 10 12.13 10.94 -5.29
C THR A 10 11.09 10.12 -6.03
N GLN A 11 11.47 9.50 -7.15
CA GLN A 11 10.64 8.52 -7.85
C GLN A 11 10.31 7.31 -6.95
N LEU A 12 11.31 6.80 -6.20
CA LEU A 12 11.10 5.73 -5.23
C LEU A 12 10.08 6.13 -4.15
N LEU A 13 10.20 7.34 -3.60
CA LEU A 13 9.28 7.84 -2.58
C LEU A 13 7.86 8.00 -3.10
N LEU A 14 7.70 8.47 -4.34
CA LEU A 14 6.39 8.76 -4.91
C LEU A 14 5.64 7.49 -5.29
N VAL A 15 6.31 6.50 -5.88
CA VAL A 15 5.70 5.19 -6.17
C VAL A 15 5.25 4.50 -4.88
N ASN A 16 6.09 4.50 -3.84
CA ASN A 16 5.72 3.92 -2.54
C ASN A 16 4.70 4.77 -1.76
N SER A 17 4.53 6.05 -2.10
CA SER A 17 3.48 6.88 -1.50
C SER A 17 2.08 6.40 -1.88
N LEU A 18 1.89 5.81 -3.05
CA LEU A 18 0.62 5.22 -3.45
C LEU A 18 0.29 4.00 -2.59
N THR A 19 1.26 3.11 -2.41
CA THR A 19 1.15 1.94 -1.52
C THR A 19 0.82 2.36 -0.10
N PHE A 20 1.48 3.41 0.42
CA PHE A 20 1.15 4.00 1.71
C PHE A 20 -0.32 4.42 1.80
N GLY A 21 -0.80 5.22 0.86
CA GLY A 21 -2.19 5.70 0.87
C GLY A 21 -3.22 4.58 0.74
N LEU A 22 -2.92 3.57 -0.07
CA LEU A 22 -3.75 2.38 -0.27
C LEU A 22 -3.92 1.60 1.04
N GLU A 23 -2.81 1.34 1.73
CA GLU A 23 -2.80 0.62 3.00
C GLU A 23 -3.51 1.41 4.11
N VAL A 24 -3.37 2.75 4.15
CA VAL A 24 -4.15 3.60 5.07
C VAL A 24 -5.66 3.37 4.89
N CYS A 25 -6.14 3.32 3.64
CA CYS A 25 -7.55 3.11 3.35
C CYS A 25 -8.02 1.70 3.74
N LEU A 26 -7.22 0.68 3.44
CA LEU A 26 -7.58 -0.71 3.76
C LEU A 26 -7.55 -0.98 5.26
N ALA A 27 -6.53 -0.54 5.97
CA ALA A 27 -6.45 -0.71 7.43
C ALA A 27 -7.59 0.03 8.16
N ALA A 28 -7.95 1.24 7.70
CA ALA A 28 -9.11 1.95 8.22
C ALA A 28 -10.43 1.22 7.88
N GLY A 29 -10.54 0.67 6.67
CA GLY A 29 -11.68 -0.16 6.25
C GLY A 29 -11.86 -1.38 7.14
N ILE A 30 -10.81 -2.16 7.38
CA ILE A 30 -10.84 -3.38 8.20
C ILE A 30 -11.40 -3.12 9.61
N THR A 31 -11.08 -1.96 10.19
CA THR A 31 -11.50 -1.63 11.57
C THR A 31 -12.86 -0.97 11.64
N TYR A 32 -13.24 -0.15 10.66
CA TYR A 32 -14.47 0.64 10.70
C TYR A 32 -15.66 -0.03 9.99
N VAL A 33 -15.42 -0.89 9.00
CA VAL A 33 -16.50 -1.55 8.23
C VAL A 33 -17.35 -2.51 9.07
N PRO A 34 -16.80 -3.38 9.93
CA PRO A 34 -17.62 -4.28 10.75
C PRO A 34 -18.65 -3.54 11.64
N PRO A 35 -18.27 -2.54 12.46
CA PRO A 35 -19.26 -1.81 13.26
C PRO A 35 -20.26 -1.03 12.40
N LEU A 36 -19.84 -0.50 11.24
CA LEU A 36 -20.73 0.20 10.30
C LEU A 36 -21.82 -0.72 9.73
N LEU A 37 -21.47 -1.95 9.35
CA LEU A 37 -22.44 -2.95 8.87
C LEU A 37 -23.46 -3.33 9.95
N LEU A 38 -22.99 -3.49 11.19
CA LEU A 38 -23.86 -3.80 12.33
C LEU A 38 -24.80 -2.63 12.67
N GLU A 39 -24.32 -1.38 12.57
CA GLU A 39 -25.12 -0.17 12.81
C GLU A 39 -26.30 -0.04 11.83
N VAL A 40 -26.09 -0.43 10.57
CA VAL A 40 -27.14 -0.45 9.54
C VAL A 40 -28.14 -1.61 9.72
N GLY A 41 -27.84 -2.56 10.62
CA GLY A 41 -28.71 -3.66 11.00
C GLY A 41 -28.44 -4.98 10.26
N VAL A 42 -27.25 -5.13 9.66
CA VAL A 42 -26.82 -6.40 9.06
C VAL A 42 -26.48 -7.40 10.18
N GLU A 43 -27.00 -8.63 10.08
CA GLU A 43 -26.69 -9.68 11.05
C GLU A 43 -25.21 -10.10 10.98
N GLU A 44 -24.62 -10.48 12.12
CA GLU A 44 -23.19 -10.81 12.24
C GLU A 44 -22.74 -11.90 11.24
N LYS A 45 -23.60 -12.88 10.94
CA LYS A 45 -23.32 -13.93 9.95
C LYS A 45 -23.16 -13.39 8.52
N PHE A 46 -23.91 -12.35 8.16
CA PHE A 46 -23.84 -11.76 6.83
C PHE A 46 -22.67 -10.78 6.73
N MET A 47 -22.32 -10.11 7.83
CA MET A 47 -21.14 -9.26 7.92
C MET A 47 -19.86 -10.04 7.57
N THR A 48 -19.64 -11.21 8.17
CA THR A 48 -18.45 -12.04 7.88
C THR A 48 -18.44 -12.56 6.45
N MET A 49 -19.61 -12.88 5.87
CA MET A 49 -19.71 -13.23 4.45
C MET A 49 -19.29 -12.06 3.55
N VAL A 50 -19.76 -10.84 3.83
CA VAL A 50 -19.40 -9.63 3.05
C VAL A 50 -17.89 -9.38 3.11
N LEU A 51 -17.29 -9.50 4.29
CA LEU A 51 -15.83 -9.35 4.46
C LEU A 51 -15.03 -10.46 3.76
N GLY A 52 -15.62 -11.65 3.59
CA GLY A 52 -14.99 -12.76 2.87
C GLY A 52 -15.01 -12.63 1.35
N ILE A 53 -15.86 -11.75 0.79
CA ILE A 53 -15.99 -11.59 -0.68
C ILE A 53 -14.69 -11.07 -1.29
N GLY A 54 -14.03 -10.09 -0.67
CA GLY A 54 -12.83 -9.49 -1.26
C GLY A 54 -11.68 -10.47 -1.45
N PRO A 55 -11.26 -11.27 -0.44
CA PRO A 55 -10.26 -12.32 -0.63
C PRO A 55 -10.63 -13.34 -1.71
N VAL A 56 -11.90 -13.77 -1.77
CA VAL A 56 -12.37 -14.71 -2.81
C VAL A 56 -12.25 -14.09 -4.20
N LEU A 57 -12.66 -12.83 -4.37
CA LEU A 57 -12.48 -12.12 -5.63
C LEU A 57 -10.99 -11.88 -5.93
N GLY A 58 -10.18 -11.58 -4.92
CA GLY A 58 -8.73 -11.43 -5.02
C GLY A 58 -8.09 -12.68 -5.62
N LEU A 59 -8.41 -13.87 -5.11
CA LEU A 59 -7.88 -15.14 -5.62
C LEU A 59 -8.13 -15.34 -7.12
N VAL A 60 -9.28 -14.90 -7.63
CA VAL A 60 -9.65 -15.06 -9.05
C VAL A 60 -9.05 -13.93 -9.90
N PHE A 61 -9.17 -12.69 -9.45
CA PHE A 61 -8.86 -11.53 -10.28
C PHE A 61 -7.42 -11.05 -10.20
N VAL A 62 -6.71 -11.30 -9.10
CA VAL A 62 -5.27 -10.98 -8.98
C VAL A 62 -4.45 -11.60 -10.12
N PRO A 63 -4.53 -12.93 -10.41
CA PRO A 63 -3.76 -13.51 -11.51
C PRO A 63 -4.24 -13.03 -12.89
N LEU A 64 -5.55 -12.82 -13.06
CA LEU A 64 -6.12 -12.33 -14.32
C LEU A 64 -5.63 -10.91 -14.65
N ILE A 65 -5.67 -10.01 -13.67
CA ILE A 65 -5.25 -8.61 -13.83
C ILE A 65 -3.73 -8.53 -13.95
N GLY A 66 -2.98 -9.38 -13.22
CA GLY A 66 -1.53 -9.51 -13.40
C GLY A 66 -1.16 -9.82 -14.85
N SER A 67 -1.71 -10.90 -15.40
CA SER A 67 -1.47 -11.30 -16.80
C SER A 67 -2.01 -10.28 -17.81
N ALA A 68 -3.22 -9.75 -17.61
CA ALA A 68 -3.78 -8.73 -18.50
C ALA A 68 -2.93 -7.45 -18.50
N SER A 69 -2.36 -7.09 -17.35
CA SER A 69 -1.46 -5.93 -17.25
C SER A 69 -0.17 -6.13 -18.04
N ASP A 70 0.34 -7.36 -18.18
CA ASP A 70 1.56 -7.66 -18.92
C ASP A 70 1.39 -7.59 -20.44
N HIS A 71 0.16 -7.78 -20.96
CA HIS A 71 -0.11 -7.80 -22.40
C HIS A 71 -0.53 -6.43 -22.96
N TRP A 72 -0.81 -5.46 -22.10
CA TRP A 72 -1.37 -4.17 -22.52
C TRP A 72 -0.27 -3.20 -23.02
N HIS A 73 -0.40 -2.75 -24.27
CA HIS A 73 0.47 -1.73 -24.85
C HIS A 73 -0.30 -0.41 -25.02
N SER A 74 -0.11 0.52 -24.09
CA SER A 74 -0.61 1.89 -24.20
C SER A 74 0.51 2.92 -24.09
N SER A 75 0.26 4.14 -24.60
CA SER A 75 1.19 5.28 -24.48
C SER A 75 1.49 5.69 -23.04
N TYR A 76 0.62 5.34 -22.08
CA TYR A 76 0.79 5.60 -20.66
C TYR A 76 1.59 4.51 -19.92
N GLY A 77 2.14 3.54 -20.67
CA GLY A 77 2.85 2.38 -20.15
C GLY A 77 1.95 1.15 -20.00
N ARG A 78 2.60 0.04 -19.63
CA ARG A 78 1.99 -1.29 -19.56
C ARG A 78 1.07 -1.48 -18.35
N ARG A 79 1.61 -1.26 -17.13
CA ARG A 79 0.90 -1.52 -15.85
C ARG A 79 0.10 -0.34 -15.31
N ARG A 80 0.52 0.89 -15.63
CA ARG A 80 -0.07 2.13 -15.11
C ARG A 80 -1.59 2.26 -15.34
N PRO A 81 -2.17 2.01 -16.54
CA PRO A 81 -3.60 2.17 -16.75
C PRO A 81 -4.47 1.30 -15.83
N PHE A 82 -4.01 0.08 -15.51
CA PHE A 82 -4.68 -0.79 -14.54
C PHE A 82 -4.63 -0.21 -13.13
N ILE A 83 -3.48 0.33 -12.71
CA ILE A 83 -3.33 1.02 -11.42
C ILE A 83 -4.30 2.23 -11.35
N TRP A 84 -4.36 3.08 -12.39
CA TRP A 84 -5.30 4.21 -12.44
C TRP A 84 -6.75 3.79 -12.28
N MET A 85 -7.16 2.74 -12.98
CA MET A 85 -8.51 2.18 -12.89
C MET A 85 -8.83 1.64 -11.49
N LEU A 86 -7.90 0.92 -10.86
CA LEU A 86 -8.08 0.39 -9.52
C LEU A 86 -8.09 1.51 -8.46
N CYS A 87 -7.22 2.51 -8.59
CA CYS A 87 -7.24 3.69 -7.72
C CYS A 87 -8.55 4.49 -7.88
N LEU A 88 -9.08 4.61 -9.10
CA LEU A 88 -10.39 5.21 -9.31
C LEU A 88 -11.50 4.41 -8.61
N GLY A 89 -11.44 3.07 -8.64
CA GLY A 89 -12.34 2.20 -7.90
C GLY A 89 -12.29 2.42 -6.39
N VAL A 90 -11.09 2.57 -5.81
CA VAL A 90 -10.90 2.92 -4.39
C VAL A 90 -11.44 4.31 -4.06
N LEU A 91 -11.21 5.32 -4.91
CA LEU A 91 -11.78 6.65 -4.69
C LEU A 91 -13.31 6.64 -4.76
N LEU A 92 -13.87 5.88 -5.70
CA LEU A 92 -15.31 5.72 -5.85
C LEU A 92 -15.92 5.04 -4.63
N SER A 93 -15.30 3.98 -4.11
CA SER A 93 -15.80 3.29 -2.92
C SER A 93 -15.75 4.17 -1.67
N LEU A 94 -14.66 4.92 -1.47
CA LEU A 94 -14.55 5.91 -0.37
C LEU A 94 -15.61 7.00 -0.45
N PHE A 95 -16.14 7.30 -1.64
CA PHE A 95 -17.28 8.22 -1.80
C PHE A 95 -18.63 7.54 -1.58
N VAL A 96 -18.82 6.34 -2.12
CA VAL A 96 -20.10 5.59 -2.06
C VAL A 96 -20.45 5.18 -0.64
N ILE A 97 -19.49 4.68 0.14
CA ILE A 97 -19.72 4.17 1.51
C ILE A 97 -20.41 5.22 2.40
N PRO A 98 -19.86 6.43 2.62
CA PRO A 98 -20.47 7.44 3.49
C PRO A 98 -21.74 8.09 2.90
N HIS A 99 -22.00 7.95 1.60
CA HIS A 99 -23.16 8.55 0.93
C HIS A 99 -24.21 7.52 0.52
N ALA A 100 -24.14 6.28 1.02
CA ALA A 100 -25.02 5.19 0.60
C ALA A 100 -26.52 5.53 0.79
N SER A 101 -26.87 6.18 1.90
CA SER A 101 -28.24 6.63 2.20
C SER A 101 -28.74 7.71 1.23
N SER A 102 -27.89 8.70 0.94
CA SER A 102 -28.21 9.76 -0.03
C SER A 102 -28.36 9.19 -1.43
N LEU A 103 -27.46 8.30 -1.86
CA LEU A 103 -27.56 7.61 -3.15
C LEU A 103 -28.84 6.78 -3.21
N ALA A 104 -29.22 6.09 -2.13
CA ALA A 104 -30.42 5.28 -2.13
C ALA A 104 -31.71 6.10 -2.28
N SER A 105 -31.76 7.28 -1.64
CA SER A 105 -32.91 8.19 -1.73
C SER A 105 -33.14 8.74 -3.14
N LEU A 106 -32.11 8.81 -3.99
CA LEU A 106 -32.22 9.31 -5.37
C LEU A 106 -32.87 8.29 -6.31
N PHE A 107 -32.76 6.99 -6.03
CA PHE A 107 -33.18 5.93 -6.96
C PHE A 107 -34.51 5.28 -6.61
N ALA A 108 -34.93 5.23 -5.33
CA ALA A 108 -36.12 4.47 -4.94
C ALA A 108 -36.91 5.07 -3.76
N LEU A 109 -38.22 4.83 -3.77
CA LEU A 109 -39.14 5.11 -2.65
C LEU A 109 -38.88 4.22 -1.42
N ASN A 110 -38.31 3.03 -1.61
CA ASN A 110 -37.92 2.12 -0.52
C ASN A 110 -36.40 2.14 -0.35
N THR A 111 -35.93 2.96 0.58
CA THR A 111 -34.50 3.33 0.69
C THR A 111 -33.64 2.29 1.42
N ARG A 112 -34.21 1.52 2.34
CA ARG A 112 -33.47 0.60 3.23
C ARG A 112 -32.70 -0.53 2.52
N PRO A 113 -33.33 -1.37 1.66
CA PRO A 113 -32.58 -2.46 1.01
C PRO A 113 -31.54 -1.93 0.04
N LEU A 114 -31.79 -0.77 -0.56
CA LEU A 114 -30.93 -0.15 -1.56
C LEU A 114 -29.73 0.57 -0.91
N GLU A 115 -29.93 1.16 0.27
CA GLU A 115 -28.87 1.68 1.15
C GLU A 115 -27.89 0.55 1.53
N ILE A 116 -28.40 -0.58 2.02
CA ILE A 116 -27.59 -1.76 2.35
C ILE A 116 -26.85 -2.28 1.12
N ALA A 117 -27.52 -2.34 -0.04
CA ALA A 117 -26.90 -2.80 -1.28
C ALA A 117 -25.74 -1.89 -1.72
N PHE A 118 -25.91 -0.56 -1.68
CA PHE A 118 -24.83 0.38 -1.99
C PHE A 118 -23.68 0.32 -0.99
N LEU A 119 -23.98 0.13 0.30
CA LEU A 119 -22.97 -0.04 1.33
C LEU A 119 -22.12 -1.30 1.09
N ILE A 120 -22.77 -2.45 0.89
CA ILE A 120 -22.09 -3.73 0.59
C ILE A 120 -21.29 -3.61 -0.71
N LEU A 121 -21.84 -2.98 -1.74
CA LEU A 121 -21.14 -2.74 -3.00
C LEU A 121 -19.89 -1.86 -2.81
N GLY A 122 -20.02 -0.77 -2.05
CA GLY A 122 -18.91 0.13 -1.75
C GLY A 122 -17.79 -0.56 -0.97
N ILE A 123 -18.15 -1.31 0.08
CA ILE A 123 -17.20 -2.11 0.88
C ILE A 123 -16.51 -3.16 0.02
N GLY A 124 -17.29 -3.93 -0.76
CA GLY A 124 -16.75 -4.96 -1.63
C GLY A 124 -15.82 -4.38 -2.70
N LEU A 125 -16.17 -3.22 -3.27
CA LEU A 125 -15.33 -2.51 -4.24
C LEU A 125 -14.04 -1.98 -3.61
N LEU A 126 -14.08 -1.43 -2.40
CA LEU A 126 -12.90 -0.98 -1.67
C LEU A 126 -11.93 -2.13 -1.42
N ASP A 127 -12.42 -3.25 -0.88
CA ASP A 127 -11.59 -4.40 -0.55
C ASP A 127 -11.03 -5.07 -1.81
N PHE A 128 -11.88 -5.27 -2.83
CA PHE A 128 -11.47 -5.81 -4.12
C PHE A 128 -10.39 -4.97 -4.80
N CYS A 129 -10.66 -3.67 -5.03
CA CYS A 129 -9.72 -2.81 -5.72
C CYS A 129 -8.44 -2.61 -4.90
N GLY A 130 -8.56 -2.54 -3.58
CA GLY A 130 -7.42 -2.45 -2.67
C GLY A 130 -6.47 -3.63 -2.78
N GLN A 131 -6.99 -4.85 -2.57
CA GLN A 131 -6.18 -6.07 -2.61
C GLN A 131 -5.54 -6.27 -3.98
N VAL A 132 -6.32 -6.11 -5.06
CA VAL A 132 -5.84 -6.30 -6.43
C VAL A 132 -4.79 -5.26 -6.82
N CYS A 133 -4.82 -4.05 -6.26
CA CYS A 133 -3.89 -2.98 -6.63
C CYS A 133 -2.45 -3.22 -6.14
N PHE A 134 -2.23 -4.01 -5.08
CA PHE A 134 -0.87 -4.34 -4.62
C PHE A 134 -0.05 -5.08 -5.67
N THR A 135 -0.64 -6.03 -6.39
CA THR A 135 0.08 -6.84 -7.40
C THR A 135 0.70 -6.01 -8.53
N PRO A 136 -0.03 -5.14 -9.25
CA PRO A 136 0.58 -4.28 -10.26
C PRO A 136 1.49 -3.21 -9.67
N LEU A 137 1.30 -2.79 -8.40
CA LEU A 137 2.22 -1.88 -7.71
C LEU A 137 3.59 -2.53 -7.44
N GLU A 138 3.60 -3.76 -6.94
CA GLU A 138 4.82 -4.55 -6.71
C GLU A 138 5.55 -4.84 -8.02
N ALA A 139 4.80 -5.26 -9.05
CA ALA A 139 5.37 -5.51 -10.37
C ALA A 139 5.88 -4.23 -11.04
N LEU A 140 5.22 -3.09 -10.83
CA LEU A 140 5.72 -1.79 -11.28
C LEU A 140 7.01 -1.41 -10.52
N LEU A 141 7.07 -1.66 -9.21
CA LEU A 141 8.25 -1.37 -8.40
C LEU A 141 9.47 -2.18 -8.87
N SER A 142 9.30 -3.48 -9.14
CA SER A 142 10.37 -4.32 -9.69
C SER A 142 10.78 -3.90 -11.09
N ASP A 143 9.83 -3.51 -11.94
CA ASP A 143 10.12 -3.04 -13.30
C ASP A 143 10.93 -1.73 -13.29
N LEU A 144 10.72 -0.85 -12.30
CA LEU A 144 11.43 0.43 -12.17
C LEU A 144 12.84 0.29 -11.55
N PHE A 145 13.06 -0.73 -10.72
CA PHE A 145 14.32 -0.94 -10.00
C PHE A 145 14.89 -2.34 -10.28
N GLN A 146 15.44 -2.53 -11.48
CA GLN A 146 15.97 -3.82 -11.92
C GLN A 146 17.32 -4.18 -11.29
N GLU A 147 18.14 -3.18 -10.93
CA GLU A 147 19.44 -3.42 -10.27
C GLU A 147 19.23 -4.04 -8.88
N PRO A 148 19.93 -5.14 -8.51
CA PRO A 148 19.63 -5.92 -7.31
C PRO A 148 19.74 -5.12 -6.00
N ASP A 149 20.74 -4.25 -5.86
CA ASP A 149 20.89 -3.40 -4.68
C ASP A 149 19.77 -2.35 -4.55
N ASN A 150 19.38 -1.74 -5.67
CA ASN A 150 18.31 -0.76 -5.71
C ASN A 150 16.94 -1.42 -5.51
N CYS A 151 16.74 -2.62 -6.06
CA CYS A 151 15.53 -3.43 -5.88
C CYS A 151 15.31 -3.77 -4.41
N ARG A 152 16.36 -4.24 -3.72
CA ARG A 152 16.31 -4.52 -2.28
C ARG A 152 15.98 -3.26 -1.46
N GLN A 153 16.58 -2.12 -1.81
CA GLN A 153 16.24 -0.85 -1.17
C GLN A 153 14.79 -0.44 -1.44
N ALA A 154 14.30 -0.67 -2.66
CA ALA A 154 12.95 -0.33 -3.05
C ALA A 154 11.90 -1.14 -2.28
N PHE A 155 12.06 -2.46 -2.20
CA PHE A 155 11.18 -3.33 -1.42
C PHE A 155 11.29 -3.07 0.10
N SER A 156 12.46 -2.67 0.60
CA SER A 156 12.60 -2.22 1.99
C SER A 156 11.77 -0.95 2.26
N MET A 157 11.75 0.01 1.33
CA MET A 157 10.94 1.22 1.45
C MET A 157 9.45 0.92 1.31
N TYR A 158 9.09 0.02 0.40
CA TYR A 158 7.73 -0.49 0.20
C TYR A 158 7.17 -1.08 1.50
N ALA A 159 7.88 -2.03 2.11
CA ALA A 159 7.47 -2.67 3.36
C ALA A 159 7.35 -1.65 4.52
N PHE A 160 8.26 -0.67 4.58
CA PHE A 160 8.18 0.41 5.56
C PHE A 160 6.94 1.31 5.34
N MET A 161 6.62 1.65 4.10
CA MET A 161 5.45 2.47 3.75
C MET A 161 4.12 1.75 4.00
N ILE A 162 4.03 0.44 3.73
CA ILE A 162 2.89 -0.38 4.14
C ILE A 162 2.75 -0.34 5.66
N SER A 163 3.82 -0.64 6.39
CA SER A 163 3.77 -0.66 7.86
C SER A 163 3.31 0.69 8.44
N LEU A 164 3.84 1.80 7.90
CA LEU A 164 3.43 3.14 8.31
C LEU A 164 1.96 3.43 7.96
N GLY A 165 1.53 3.03 6.78
CA GLY A 165 0.15 3.18 6.31
C GLY A 165 -0.82 2.42 7.19
N GLY A 166 -0.52 1.17 7.54
CA GLY A 166 -1.32 0.34 8.44
C GLY A 166 -1.41 0.95 9.84
N CYS A 167 -0.30 1.41 10.41
CA CYS A 167 -0.31 2.09 11.71
C CYS A 167 -1.24 3.31 11.73
N ILE A 168 -1.18 4.16 10.69
CA ILE A 168 -2.03 5.34 10.58
C ILE A 168 -3.48 4.93 10.33
N GLY A 169 -3.73 4.00 9.41
CA GLY A 169 -5.05 3.51 9.05
C GLY A 169 -5.79 2.86 10.22
N TYR A 170 -5.12 2.12 11.09
CA TYR A 170 -5.74 1.58 12.31
C TYR A 170 -5.98 2.64 13.40
N LEU A 171 -5.19 3.72 13.42
CA LEU A 171 -5.35 4.80 14.40
C LEU A 171 -6.47 5.78 14.00
N LEU A 172 -6.66 6.03 12.71
CA LEU A 172 -7.62 7.01 12.21
C LEU A 172 -9.06 6.75 12.71
N PRO A 173 -9.64 5.54 12.61
CA PRO A 173 -10.98 5.26 13.12
C PRO A 173 -11.09 5.29 14.65
N ALA A 174 -9.97 5.16 15.37
CA ALA A 174 -9.96 5.20 16.83
C ALA A 174 -10.10 6.64 17.38
N ILE A 175 -9.96 7.66 16.53
CA ILE A 175 -10.14 9.07 16.89
C ILE A 175 -11.62 9.43 16.76
N ASP A 176 -12.17 10.11 17.76
CA ASP A 176 -13.52 10.67 17.69
C ASP A 176 -13.55 11.90 16.76
N TRP A 177 -14.01 11.68 15.53
CA TRP A 177 -14.18 12.73 14.52
C TRP A 177 -15.46 13.55 14.72
N GLY A 178 -16.44 13.05 15.50
CA GLY A 178 -17.71 13.73 15.73
C GLY A 178 -17.58 15.00 16.58
N GLY A 179 -16.60 15.05 17.48
CA GLY A 179 -16.28 16.24 18.28
C GLY A 179 -15.25 17.18 17.65
N SER A 180 -14.72 16.85 16.47
CA SER A 180 -13.65 17.62 15.83
C SER A 180 -14.18 18.84 15.04
N PHE A 181 -13.32 19.81 14.76
CA PHE A 181 -13.68 21.03 14.01
C PHE A 181 -14.23 20.78 12.59
N LEU A 182 -14.02 19.58 12.04
CA LEU A 182 -14.49 19.13 10.73
C LEU A 182 -15.93 18.59 10.75
N ALA A 183 -16.43 18.14 11.91
CA ALA A 183 -17.76 17.57 12.06
C ALA A 183 -18.90 18.49 11.57
N PRO A 184 -18.94 19.81 11.91
CA PRO A 184 -20.02 20.67 11.44
C PRO A 184 -20.01 20.94 9.93
N TYR A 185 -18.88 20.73 9.25
CA TYR A 185 -18.75 20.98 7.81
C TYR A 185 -19.01 19.73 6.95
N LEU A 186 -18.63 18.54 7.44
CA LEU A 186 -18.70 17.29 6.68
C LEU A 186 -19.89 16.40 7.07
N GLY A 187 -20.45 16.58 8.27
CA GLY A 187 -21.57 15.78 8.77
C GLY A 187 -21.15 14.75 9.82
N GLY A 188 -21.67 13.53 9.72
CA GLY A 188 -21.47 12.45 10.69
C GLY A 188 -20.03 11.91 10.76
N GLN A 189 -19.75 11.10 11.79
CA GLN A 189 -18.42 10.52 12.02
C GLN A 189 -17.88 9.76 10.80
N GLU A 190 -18.75 8.97 10.14
CA GLU A 190 -18.40 8.20 8.93
C GLU A 190 -17.97 9.11 7.77
N THR A 191 -18.74 10.16 7.48
CA THR A 191 -18.47 11.07 6.36
C THR A 191 -17.14 11.80 6.55
N CYS A 192 -16.80 12.19 7.78
CA CYS A 192 -15.54 12.84 8.08
C CYS A 192 -14.35 11.89 7.89
N LEU A 193 -14.45 10.65 8.40
CA LEU A 193 -13.40 9.65 8.29
C LEU A 193 -13.15 9.27 6.83
N PHE A 194 -14.19 8.89 6.09
CA PHE A 194 -14.06 8.48 4.68
C PHE A 194 -13.63 9.62 3.76
N SER A 195 -14.06 10.86 4.02
CA SER A 195 -13.58 12.03 3.27
C SER A 195 -12.09 12.31 3.53
N LEU A 196 -11.63 12.16 4.78
CA LEU A 196 -10.21 12.30 5.10
C LEU A 196 -9.38 11.22 4.38
N LEU A 197 -9.84 9.97 4.39
CA LEU A 197 -9.21 8.86 3.66
C LEU A 197 -9.17 9.16 2.15
N ALA A 198 -10.27 9.66 1.58
CA ALA A 198 -10.33 10.03 0.17
C ALA A 198 -9.32 11.15 -0.17
N VAL A 199 -9.17 12.17 0.68
CA VAL A 199 -8.18 13.24 0.48
C VAL A 199 -6.75 12.72 0.59
N ILE A 200 -6.45 11.87 1.59
CA ILE A 200 -5.13 11.26 1.75
C ILE A 200 -4.80 10.42 0.51
N PHE A 201 -5.71 9.55 0.10
CA PHE A 201 -5.50 8.67 -1.04
C PHE A 201 -5.41 9.43 -2.36
N LEU A 202 -6.28 10.43 -2.58
CA LEU A 202 -6.20 11.32 -3.74
C LEU A 202 -4.87 12.05 -3.79
N GLY A 203 -4.36 12.53 -2.63
CA GLY A 203 -3.03 13.13 -2.53
C GLY A 203 -1.92 12.17 -2.98
N CYS A 204 -1.97 10.91 -2.57
CA CYS A 204 -1.02 9.87 -2.98
C CYS A 204 -1.13 9.52 -4.48
N VAL A 205 -2.35 9.46 -5.02
CA VAL A 205 -2.61 9.22 -6.45
C VAL A 205 -2.10 10.38 -7.29
N LEU A 206 -2.38 11.62 -6.90
CA LEU A 206 -1.88 12.83 -7.57
C LEU A 206 -0.35 12.90 -7.51
N ALA A 207 0.25 12.60 -6.36
CA ALA A 207 1.70 12.52 -6.21
C ALA A 207 2.30 11.51 -7.20
N THR A 208 1.62 10.39 -7.45
CA THR A 208 2.02 9.39 -8.42
C THR A 208 1.82 9.84 -9.88
N LEU A 209 0.78 10.65 -10.16
CA LEU A 209 0.58 11.29 -11.48
C LEU A 209 1.75 12.21 -11.82
N PHE A 210 2.22 13.01 -10.87
CA PHE A 210 3.30 13.97 -11.11
C PHE A 210 4.66 13.30 -11.42
N VAL A 211 4.77 11.97 -11.32
CA VAL A 211 5.97 11.17 -11.68
C VAL A 211 5.89 10.60 -13.10
N THR A 212 4.99 11.10 -13.93
CA THR A 212 4.91 10.71 -15.34
C THR A 212 5.76 11.65 -16.21
N GLU A 213 7.07 11.35 -16.30
CA GLU A 213 7.99 11.52 -17.46
C GLU A 213 9.42 11.13 -16.98
N GLU A 214 10.18 10.22 -17.58
CA GLU A 214 10.32 9.90 -19.01
C GLU A 214 10.27 8.40 -19.30
N ALA A 215 9.82 8.08 -20.51
CA ALA A 215 10.06 6.80 -21.15
C ALA A 215 11.56 6.51 -21.17
N ALA A 216 11.98 5.39 -20.61
CA ALA A 216 13.19 4.73 -21.07
C ALA A 216 12.95 4.39 -22.54
N THR A 217 13.32 5.30 -23.44
CA THR A 217 13.56 4.99 -24.83
C THR A 217 14.46 3.77 -24.84
N GLN A 218 13.95 2.69 -25.43
CA GLN A 218 14.69 1.62 -26.09
C GLN A 218 16.21 1.85 -26.08
N ALA A 219 16.88 1.31 -25.06
CA ALA A 219 18.32 1.11 -25.06
C ALA A 219 18.55 -0.34 -24.60
N ASP A 220 18.01 -1.29 -25.36
CA ASP A 220 18.60 -2.62 -25.56
C ASP A 220 17.69 -3.49 -26.44
N VAL A 221 17.69 -3.24 -27.75
CA VAL A 221 17.59 -4.32 -28.75
C VAL A 221 18.44 -3.95 -29.98
N LEU A 222 19.49 -4.75 -30.19
CA LEU A 222 20.33 -4.96 -31.38
C LEU A 222 21.51 -3.99 -31.64
N ASP A 223 22.75 -4.38 -31.28
CA ASP A 223 23.61 -5.22 -32.13
C ASP A 223 24.88 -5.72 -31.40
N GLY A 224 25.42 -6.85 -31.87
CA GLY A 224 26.47 -7.67 -31.24
C GLY A 224 27.94 -7.14 -31.30
N PRO A 225 28.93 -8.04 -31.11
CA PRO A 225 30.15 -7.78 -30.34
C PRO A 225 31.28 -7.14 -31.17
N THR A 226 32.09 -6.25 -30.57
CA THR A 226 33.53 -6.15 -30.91
C THR A 226 34.37 -5.48 -29.81
N LEU A 227 35.53 -6.10 -29.61
CA LEU A 227 36.68 -5.74 -28.79
C LEU A 227 37.38 -4.47 -29.33
N LYS A 228 37.84 -3.54 -28.46
CA LYS A 228 39.19 -2.92 -28.54
C LYS A 228 39.49 -1.92 -27.41
N ASP A 229 40.73 -2.02 -26.96
CA ASP A 229 41.42 -1.31 -25.88
C ASP A 229 41.63 0.21 -26.07
N ALA A 230 41.86 0.87 -24.92
CA ALA A 230 42.79 1.99 -24.62
C ALA A 230 42.13 3.27 -24.02
N PRO A 231 42.89 4.16 -23.34
CA PRO A 231 43.35 4.11 -21.94
C PRO A 231 42.80 5.30 -21.09
N PRO A 232 43.04 5.35 -19.75
CA PRO A 232 42.41 6.36 -18.88
C PRO A 232 43.26 7.65 -18.81
N LYS A 233 42.61 8.82 -18.77
CA LYS A 233 43.26 10.12 -18.50
C LYS A 233 42.25 11.18 -18.01
N PRO A 234 42.68 12.27 -17.36
CA PRO A 234 42.47 12.49 -15.92
C PRO A 234 41.60 13.72 -15.62
N SER A 235 41.09 13.81 -14.38
CA SER A 235 40.49 15.03 -13.80
C SER A 235 41.54 16.14 -13.59
N PRO A 236 41.17 17.43 -13.70
CA PRO A 236 41.04 18.31 -12.51
C PRO A 236 40.08 19.52 -12.74
N PRO A 237 40.06 20.58 -11.89
CA PRO A 237 39.72 20.63 -10.47
C PRO A 237 38.48 21.51 -10.21
N ALA A 238 38.08 21.56 -8.93
CA ALA A 238 36.99 22.36 -8.38
C ALA A 238 37.00 23.85 -8.80
N CYS A 239 35.80 24.40 -9.05
CA CYS A 239 35.50 25.76 -8.60
C CYS A 239 34.01 25.95 -8.28
N CYS A 240 33.81 26.61 -7.14
CA CYS A 240 32.56 26.95 -6.46
C CYS A 240 31.53 27.68 -7.34
N SER A 241 30.29 27.21 -7.23
CA SER A 241 29.10 28.08 -7.22
C SER A 241 28.03 27.43 -6.33
N CYS A 242 28.37 27.25 -5.06
CA CYS A 242 27.39 26.91 -4.02
C CYS A 242 26.71 28.19 -3.56
N GLN A 243 25.59 28.55 -4.18
CA GLN A 243 24.55 29.37 -3.55
C GLN A 243 23.18 28.81 -3.91
N LEU A 244 22.31 28.74 -2.89
CA LEU A 244 21.00 28.07 -2.83
C LEU A 244 21.08 26.53 -2.90
N SER A 245 20.66 25.73 -1.92
CA SER A 245 19.56 25.89 -0.99
C SER A 245 19.86 25.15 0.33
N ARG A 246 20.30 25.89 1.35
CA ARG A 246 20.34 25.40 2.75
C ARG A 246 18.96 25.51 3.42
N SER A 247 18.05 26.27 2.80
CA SER A 247 16.73 26.63 3.35
C SER A 247 15.70 25.51 3.19
N SER A 248 15.75 24.71 2.11
CA SER A 248 14.79 23.63 1.86
C SER A 248 14.97 22.43 2.80
N CYS A 249 16.20 22.10 3.18
CA CYS A 249 16.49 20.98 4.10
C CYS A 249 16.08 21.31 5.55
N LEU A 250 16.30 22.54 6.00
CA LEU A 250 15.88 22.99 7.34
C LEU A 250 14.35 23.13 7.47
N LEU A 251 13.64 23.48 6.40
CA LEU A 251 12.18 23.55 6.40
C LEU A 251 11.56 22.16 6.49
N GLN A 252 12.08 21.19 5.71
CA GLN A 252 11.60 19.81 5.72
C GLN A 252 11.96 19.09 7.03
N ALA A 253 13.13 19.37 7.60
CA ALA A 253 13.49 18.91 8.95
C ALA A 253 12.59 19.52 10.03
N ARG A 254 12.15 20.78 9.91
CA ARG A 254 11.19 21.38 10.83
C ARG A 254 9.82 20.70 10.77
N HIS A 255 9.28 20.43 9.58
CA HIS A 255 8.00 19.72 9.44
C HIS A 255 8.07 18.29 9.98
N VAL A 256 9.16 17.56 9.71
CA VAL A 256 9.38 16.21 10.26
C VAL A 256 9.57 16.24 11.77
N MET A 257 10.31 17.22 12.30
CA MET A 257 10.52 17.39 13.74
C MET A 257 9.23 17.80 14.47
N GLN A 258 8.36 18.58 13.82
CA GLN A 258 7.06 18.99 14.36
C GLN A 258 6.03 17.85 14.30
N ALA A 259 6.06 17.03 13.23
CA ALA A 259 5.31 15.78 13.13
C ALA A 259 5.77 14.76 14.18
N LEU A 260 7.09 14.57 14.34
CA LEU A 260 7.69 13.74 15.41
C LEU A 260 7.32 14.27 16.80
N ARG A 261 7.29 15.58 17.00
CA ARG A 261 6.86 16.19 18.27
C ARG A 261 5.39 15.90 18.57
N ASN A 262 4.52 15.97 17.58
CA ASN A 262 3.10 15.60 17.72
C ASN A 262 2.93 14.08 17.97
N LEU A 263 3.73 13.25 17.30
CA LEU A 263 3.77 11.80 17.54
C LEU A 263 4.25 11.49 18.98
N CYS A 264 5.27 12.20 19.46
CA CYS A 264 5.74 12.10 20.85
C CYS A 264 4.71 12.57 21.88
N THR A 265 3.74 13.43 21.52
CA THR A 265 2.59 13.76 22.40
C THR A 265 1.48 12.73 22.37
N LEU A 266 1.40 11.90 21.31
CA LEU A 266 0.52 10.73 21.24
C LEU A 266 1.05 9.55 22.05
N VAL A 267 2.37 9.37 22.13
CA VAL A 267 3.02 8.32 22.94
C VAL A 267 2.55 8.28 24.41
N PRO A 268 2.50 9.39 25.18
CA PRO A 268 2.01 9.36 26.55
C PRO A 268 0.49 9.10 26.64
N ARG A 269 -0.30 9.51 25.63
CA ARG A 269 -1.73 9.16 25.55
C ARG A 269 -1.93 7.67 25.27
N LEU A 270 -1.19 7.11 24.32
CA LEU A 270 -1.18 5.68 24.00
C LEU A 270 -0.68 4.85 25.18
N HIS A 271 0.37 5.30 25.86
CA HIS A 271 0.89 4.67 27.07
C HIS A 271 -0.14 4.73 28.21
N SER A 272 -0.80 5.88 28.43
CA SER A 272 -1.86 6.01 29.43
C SER A 272 -3.07 5.12 29.13
N LEU A 273 -3.48 5.04 27.86
CA LEU A 273 -4.51 4.12 27.39
C LEU A 273 -4.09 2.67 27.63
N TYR A 274 -2.88 2.29 27.23
CA TYR A 274 -2.29 0.98 27.45
C TYR A 274 -2.28 0.58 28.93
N CYS A 275 -1.90 1.50 29.83
CA CYS A 275 -1.92 1.26 31.27
C CYS A 275 -3.35 1.04 31.83
N ARG A 276 -4.39 1.62 31.20
CA ARG A 276 -5.80 1.43 31.58
C ARG A 276 -6.47 0.23 30.91
N ILE A 277 -5.81 -0.48 30.00
CA ILE A 277 -6.40 -1.61 29.28
C ILE A 277 -6.73 -2.76 30.27
N PRO A 278 -7.97 -3.29 30.25
CA PRO A 278 -8.37 -4.48 31.00
C PRO A 278 -7.44 -5.67 30.76
N LYS A 279 -7.21 -6.47 31.80
CA LYS A 279 -6.30 -7.64 31.74
C LYS A 279 -6.64 -8.60 30.58
N VAL A 280 -7.92 -8.73 30.23
CA VAL A 280 -8.39 -9.60 29.14
C VAL A 280 -7.91 -9.10 27.77
N ILE A 281 -8.09 -7.82 27.47
CA ILE A 281 -7.65 -7.22 26.20
C ILE A 281 -6.13 -7.28 26.07
N ARG A 282 -5.39 -7.11 27.17
CA ARG A 282 -3.92 -7.25 27.16
C ARG A 282 -3.47 -8.68 26.80
N ARG A 283 -4.18 -9.70 27.29
CA ARG A 283 -3.90 -11.11 26.93
C ARG A 283 -4.21 -11.37 25.46
N LEU A 284 -5.33 -10.84 24.95
CA LEU A 284 -5.68 -10.92 23.53
C LEU A 284 -4.61 -10.27 22.65
N PHE A 285 -4.14 -9.07 23.01
CA PHE A 285 -3.06 -8.40 22.29
C PHE A 285 -1.78 -9.24 22.21
N VAL A 286 -1.35 -9.82 23.35
CA VAL A 286 -0.16 -10.69 23.37
C VAL A 286 -0.39 -11.96 22.54
N ALA A 287 -1.56 -12.57 22.64
CA ALA A 287 -1.92 -13.75 21.84
C ALA A 287 -1.88 -13.43 20.34
N GLU A 288 -2.50 -12.33 19.92
CA GLU A 288 -2.53 -11.89 18.52
C GLU A 288 -1.12 -11.62 17.98
N LEU A 289 -0.29 -10.89 18.76
CA LEU A 289 1.09 -10.60 18.39
C LEU A 289 1.94 -11.87 18.24
N CYS A 290 1.82 -12.81 19.19
CA CYS A 290 2.52 -14.09 19.13
C CYS A 290 2.03 -14.96 17.96
N SER A 291 0.71 -14.97 17.69
CA SER A 291 0.12 -15.71 16.58
C SER A 291 0.62 -15.19 15.23
N TRP A 292 0.63 -13.88 15.00
CA TRP A 292 1.16 -13.30 13.77
C TRP A 292 2.66 -13.56 13.60
N MET A 293 3.44 -13.44 14.68
CA MET A 293 4.87 -13.74 14.65
C MET A 293 5.12 -15.22 14.31
N ALA A 294 4.37 -16.14 14.90
CA ALA A 294 4.45 -17.56 14.61
C ALA A 294 4.05 -17.87 13.15
N LEU A 295 2.95 -17.28 12.67
CA LEU A 295 2.48 -17.46 11.30
C LEU A 295 3.50 -16.94 10.27
N MET A 296 4.07 -15.76 10.50
CA MET A 296 5.09 -15.18 9.60
C MET A 296 6.37 -16.02 9.58
N THR A 297 6.81 -16.49 10.75
CA THR A 297 7.97 -17.38 10.84
C THR A 297 7.71 -18.69 10.11
N PHE A 298 6.52 -19.28 10.28
CA PHE A 298 6.11 -20.48 9.56
C PHE A 298 6.13 -20.25 8.05
N MET A 299 5.48 -19.18 7.56
CA MET A 299 5.42 -18.88 6.13
C MET A 299 6.80 -18.64 5.49
N LEU A 300 7.75 -18.05 6.23
CA LEU A 300 9.11 -17.78 5.71
C LEU A 300 10.00 -19.02 5.61
N PHE A 301 9.89 -19.95 6.55
CA PHE A 301 10.77 -21.13 6.63
C PHE A 301 10.11 -22.41 6.15
N TYR A 302 8.82 -22.40 5.84
CA TYR A 302 8.08 -23.59 5.42
C TYR A 302 8.70 -24.24 4.17
N THR A 303 9.00 -23.47 3.12
CA THR A 303 9.57 -24.01 1.88
C THR A 303 10.97 -24.57 2.10
N ASP A 304 11.82 -23.86 2.83
CA ASP A 304 13.17 -24.32 3.20
C ASP A 304 13.12 -25.62 4.01
N PHE A 305 12.17 -25.73 4.94
CA PHE A 305 11.94 -26.94 5.72
C PHE A 305 11.45 -28.12 4.86
N VAL A 306 10.59 -27.89 3.85
CA VAL A 306 10.17 -28.95 2.93
C VAL A 306 11.37 -29.43 2.11
N GLY A 307 12.16 -28.52 1.54
CA GLY A 307 13.36 -28.84 0.77
C GLY A 307 14.44 -29.59 1.57
N GLU A 308 14.85 -29.09 2.73
CA GLU A 308 15.89 -29.74 3.55
C GLU A 308 15.37 -30.92 4.39
N GLY A 309 14.22 -30.74 5.04
CA GLY A 309 13.71 -31.66 6.05
C GLY A 309 13.01 -32.87 5.45
N LEU A 310 12.14 -32.65 4.44
CA LEU A 310 11.34 -33.72 3.85
C LEU A 310 12.05 -34.38 2.66
N TYR A 311 12.63 -33.58 1.77
CA TYR A 311 13.31 -34.07 0.56
C TYR A 311 14.81 -34.36 0.77
N HIS A 312 15.36 -34.04 1.95
CA HIS A 312 16.79 -34.19 2.26
C HIS A 312 17.70 -33.44 1.26
N GLY A 313 17.19 -32.34 0.71
CA GLY A 313 17.93 -31.46 -0.19
C GLY A 313 19.00 -30.66 0.56
N VAL A 314 20.04 -30.24 -0.17
CA VAL A 314 21.11 -29.40 0.36
C VAL A 314 21.15 -28.09 -0.42
N PRO A 315 20.75 -26.94 0.14
CA PRO A 315 20.70 -25.68 -0.59
C PRO A 315 22.07 -25.22 -1.07
N ARG A 316 23.15 -25.57 -0.36
CA ARG A 316 24.52 -25.22 -0.77
C ARG A 316 25.12 -26.14 -1.83
N ALA A 317 24.42 -27.19 -2.24
CA ALA A 317 24.92 -28.09 -3.28
C ALA A 317 24.99 -27.38 -4.64
N LYS A 318 25.95 -27.79 -5.48
CA LYS A 318 26.13 -27.17 -6.80
C LYS A 318 24.90 -27.43 -7.69
N PRO A 319 24.53 -26.48 -8.58
CA PRO A 319 23.45 -26.68 -9.53
C PRO A 319 23.66 -27.95 -10.35
N GLY A 320 22.61 -28.78 -10.47
CA GLY A 320 22.62 -30.03 -11.24
C GLY A 320 22.99 -31.30 -10.46
N THR A 321 23.35 -31.20 -9.17
CA THR A 321 23.46 -32.39 -8.31
C THR A 321 22.09 -32.87 -7.83
N ASP A 322 21.97 -34.16 -7.53
CA ASP A 322 20.71 -34.73 -7.00
C ASP A 322 20.31 -34.08 -5.68
N ALA A 323 21.28 -33.76 -4.81
CA ALA A 323 21.03 -33.05 -3.56
C ALA A 323 20.50 -31.62 -3.76
N ARG A 324 20.89 -30.92 -4.83
CA ARG A 324 20.33 -29.60 -5.16
C ARG A 324 18.95 -29.72 -5.77
N ARG A 325 18.73 -30.73 -6.64
CA ARG A 325 17.41 -31.02 -7.22
C ARG A 325 16.37 -31.35 -6.16
N HIS A 326 16.71 -32.19 -5.19
CA HIS A 326 15.81 -32.51 -4.08
C HIS A 326 15.41 -31.27 -3.27
N TYR A 327 16.33 -30.30 -3.12
CA TYR A 327 16.00 -29.04 -2.46
C TYR A 327 15.05 -28.18 -3.31
N ASP A 328 15.30 -28.10 -4.62
CA ASP A 328 14.48 -27.31 -5.54
C ASP A 328 13.08 -27.94 -5.80
N GLU A 329 12.90 -29.23 -5.52
CA GLU A 329 11.62 -29.96 -5.63
C GLU A 329 10.68 -29.75 -4.43
N GLY A 330 11.22 -29.32 -3.28
CA GLY A 330 10.47 -29.05 -2.06
C GLY A 330 10.01 -27.60 -1.94
#